data_AF-A0A1H9T5F1-F1
#
_entry.id   AF-A0A1H9T5F1-F1
#
_cell.length_a   1.000
_cell.length_b   1.000
_cell.length_c   1.000
_cell.angle_alpha   90.00
_cell.angle_beta   90.00
_cell.angle_gamma   90.00
#
_symmetry.space_group_name_H-M   'P 1'
#
loop_
_entity.id
_entity.type
_entity.pdbx_description
1 polymer ?
#
loop_
_entity_poly.entity_id
_entity_poly.type
_entity_poly.pdbx_seq_one_letter_code
_entity_poly.pdbx_strand_id
1 'polypeptide(L)'
;MTERVGELLTEVLERNGLSTEDLISIWFTATPDLHSDFPAAAARRLGIADVPLICAQELEVAGAMPRVVRILAHTETELPRSGIQHVYLGAAAALRKDIAQ
;
A
#
# COMPACT_ATOMS: atom_id res chain seq x y z
N MET A 1 -12.60 1.94 3.06
CA MET A 1 -11.42 1.06 3.13
C MET A 1 -11.14 0.45 1.75
N THR A 2 -11.99 -0.45 1.29
CA THR A 2 -11.80 -1.26 0.06
C THR A 2 -11.49 -0.43 -1.18
N GLU A 3 -12.28 0.61 -1.48
CA GLU A 3 -12.08 1.47 -2.65
C GLU A 3 -10.70 2.15 -2.65
N ARG A 4 -10.31 2.78 -1.53
CA ARG A 4 -9.04 3.51 -1.41
C ARG A 4 -7.82 2.61 -1.40
N VAL A 5 -7.92 1.41 -0.82
CA VAL A 5 -6.84 0.42 -0.88
C VAL A 5 -6.72 -0.15 -2.29
N GLY A 6 -7.84 -0.36 -2.99
CA GLY A 6 -7.85 -0.76 -4.39
C GLY A 6 -7.18 0.28 -5.30
N GLU A 7 -7.58 1.54 -5.17
CA GLU A 7 -6.97 2.68 -5.87
C GLU A 7 -5.46 2.75 -5.64
N LEU A 8 -5.02 2.61 -4.37
CA LEU A 8 -3.60 2.61 -4.03
C LEU A 8 -2.84 1.45 -4.69
N LEU A 9 -3.39 0.24 -4.69
CA LEU A 9 -2.75 -0.92 -5.32
C LEU A 9 -2.64 -0.74 -6.83
N THR A 10 -3.73 -0.30 -7.49
CA THR A 10 -3.73 -0.02 -8.93
C THR A 10 -2.67 1.00 -9.30
N GLU A 11 -2.60 2.13 -8.59
CA GLU A 11 -1.60 3.17 -8.85
C GLU A 11 -0.17 2.70 -8.60
N VAL A 12 0.07 1.85 -7.60
CA VAL A 12 1.39 1.26 -7.35
C VAL A 12 1.83 0.39 -8.53
N LEU A 13 0.94 -0.47 -9.02
CA LEU A 13 1.24 -1.35 -10.16
C LEU A 13 1.48 -0.55 -11.44
N GLU A 14 0.56 0.35 -11.78
CA GLU A 14 0.62 1.14 -13.01
C GLU A 14 1.88 2.02 -13.10
N ARG A 15 2.21 2.75 -12.03
CA ARG A 15 3.37 3.66 -12.04
C ARG A 15 4.73 2.96 -12.07
N ASN A 16 4.77 1.70 -11.69
CA ASN A 16 5.98 0.89 -11.71
C ASN A 16 5.99 -0.10 -12.90
N GLY A 17 4.97 -0.06 -13.77
CA GLY A 17 4.87 -0.98 -14.90
C GLY A 17 4.79 -2.45 -14.48
N LEU A 18 4.18 -2.72 -13.31
CA LEU A 18 4.06 -4.05 -12.73
C LEU A 18 2.66 -4.62 -13.00
N SER A 19 2.61 -5.94 -13.07
CA SER A 19 1.39 -6.74 -13.06
C SER A 19 1.23 -7.49 -11.75
N THR A 20 0.11 -8.20 -11.58
CA THR A 20 -0.11 -9.03 -10.39
C THR A 20 0.84 -10.23 -10.33
N GLU A 21 1.34 -10.71 -11.47
CA GLU A 21 2.29 -11.83 -11.58
C GLU A 21 3.67 -11.47 -11.00
N ASP A 22 4.00 -10.18 -10.96
CA ASP A 22 5.28 -9.70 -10.46
C ASP A 22 5.31 -9.60 -8.91
N LEU A 23 4.17 -9.82 -8.26
CA LEU A 23 4.02 -9.68 -6.81
C LEU A 23 4.46 -10.95 -6.06
N ILE A 24 5.43 -10.80 -5.16
CA ILE A 24 5.89 -11.89 -4.27
C ILE A 24 5.05 -11.93 -2.99
N SER A 25 4.78 -10.77 -2.38
CA SER A 25 3.93 -10.64 -1.18
C SER A 25 3.53 -9.20 -0.92
N ILE A 26 2.47 -9.00 -0.14
CA ILE A 26 2.04 -7.66 0.30
C ILE A 26 1.78 -7.61 1.80
N TRP A 27 2.39 -6.63 2.45
CA TRP A 27 2.10 -6.22 3.82
C TRP A 27 1.21 -4.99 3.82
N PHE A 28 0.15 -5.05 4.61
CA PHE A 28 -0.71 -3.91 4.89
C PHE A 28 -0.56 -3.52 6.35
N THR A 29 -0.38 -2.23 6.61
CA THR A 29 -0.57 -1.68 7.97
C THR A 29 -1.73 -0.69 7.97
N ALA A 30 -2.49 -0.65 9.06
CA ALA A 30 -3.55 0.33 9.26
C ALA A 30 -3.41 0.99 10.63
N THR A 31 -3.69 2.28 10.71
CA THR A 31 -3.72 2.98 11.99
C THR A 31 -4.80 2.40 12.92
N PRO A 32 -4.61 2.45 14.25
CA PRO A 32 -5.51 1.79 15.20
C PRO A 32 -6.95 2.30 15.17
N ASP A 33 -7.21 3.47 14.59
CA ASP A 33 -8.53 4.09 14.46
C ASP A 33 -9.37 3.56 13.27
N LEU A 34 -8.88 2.55 12.54
CA LEU A 34 -9.59 1.90 11.42
C LEU A 34 -10.06 0.48 11.78
N HIS A 35 -11.38 0.31 11.90
CA HIS A 35 -12.01 -0.98 12.24
C HIS A 35 -13.03 -1.48 11.20
N SER A 36 -13.12 -0.83 10.05
CA SER A 36 -14.20 -1.06 9.08
C SER A 36 -14.07 -2.32 8.24
N ASP A 37 -12.84 -2.75 7.90
CA ASP A 37 -12.56 -3.91 7.06
C ASP A 37 -11.05 -4.25 7.07
N PHE A 38 -10.67 -5.44 6.59
CA PHE A 38 -9.28 -5.81 6.33
C PHE A 38 -8.80 -5.23 4.99
N PRO A 39 -7.65 -4.52 4.92
CA PRO A 39 -7.10 -4.01 3.67
C PRO A 39 -6.89 -5.09 2.60
N ALA A 40 -6.47 -6.29 3.00
CA ALA A 40 -6.25 -7.42 2.08
C ALA A 40 -7.51 -7.83 1.29
N ALA A 41 -8.71 -7.54 1.79
CA ALA A 41 -9.95 -7.82 1.05
C ALA A 41 -10.05 -7.00 -0.25
N ALA A 42 -9.45 -5.81 -0.29
CA ALA A 42 -9.38 -5.00 -1.50
C ALA A 42 -8.51 -5.66 -2.58
N ALA A 43 -7.34 -6.20 -2.20
CA ALA A 43 -6.45 -6.91 -3.11
C ALA A 43 -7.15 -8.12 -3.76
N ARG A 44 -7.93 -8.89 -2.98
CA ARG A 44 -8.69 -10.02 -3.52
C ARG A 44 -9.72 -9.61 -4.58
N ARG A 45 -10.35 -8.44 -4.43
CA ARG A 45 -11.30 -7.92 -5.43
C ARG A 45 -10.62 -7.47 -6.73
N LEU A 46 -9.33 -7.16 -6.67
CA LEU A 46 -8.50 -6.83 -7.84
C LEU A 46 -7.93 -8.07 -8.55
N GLY A 47 -8.32 -9.28 -8.15
CA GLY A 47 -7.85 -10.52 -8.77
C GLY A 47 -6.52 -11.05 -8.21
N ILE A 48 -5.95 -10.41 -7.19
CA ILE A 48 -4.74 -10.87 -6.49
C ILE A 48 -5.14 -12.04 -5.58
N ALA A 49 -5.27 -13.24 -6.13
CA ALA A 49 -5.86 -14.41 -5.43
C ALA A 49 -4.82 -15.35 -4.80
N ASP A 50 -3.63 -15.44 -5.38
CA ASP A 50 -2.56 -16.39 -5.07
C ASP A 50 -1.36 -15.75 -4.35
N VAL A 51 -1.22 -14.42 -4.43
CA VAL A 51 -0.19 -13.68 -3.68
C VAL A 51 -0.45 -13.76 -2.16
N PRO A 52 0.56 -14.08 -1.34
CA PRO A 52 0.50 -14.00 0.12
C PRO A 52 0.28 -12.57 0.63
N LEU A 53 -0.73 -12.38 1.47
CA LEU A 53 -1.10 -11.08 2.05
C LEU A 53 -1.11 -11.16 3.58
N ILE A 54 -0.58 -10.15 4.26
CA ILE A 54 -0.69 -10.02 5.71
C ILE A 54 -1.09 -8.61 6.12
N CYS A 55 -1.94 -8.50 7.14
CA CYS A 55 -2.32 -7.23 7.74
C CYS A 55 -1.75 -7.15 9.16
N ALA A 56 -1.28 -5.96 9.53
CA ALA A 56 -0.86 -5.63 10.88
C ALA A 56 -1.44 -4.27 11.29
N GLN A 57 -1.51 -4.03 12.60
CA GLN A 57 -1.77 -2.68 13.09
C GLN A 57 -0.47 -1.86 13.01
N GLU A 58 -0.60 -0.60 12.60
CA GLU A 58 0.48 0.37 12.66
C GLU A 58 0.74 0.82 14.10
N LEU A 59 1.95 1.30 14.37
CA LEU A 59 2.28 1.99 15.61
C LEU A 59 1.34 3.16 15.90
N GLU A 60 0.91 3.27 17.16
CA GLU A 60 0.11 4.39 17.66
C GLU A 60 1.02 5.52 18.15
N VAL A 61 1.52 6.33 17.20
CA VAL A 61 2.41 7.45 17.52
C VAL A 61 1.60 8.72 17.76
N ALA A 62 1.88 9.42 18.86
CA ALA A 62 1.22 10.68 19.19
C ALA A 62 1.41 11.72 18.08
N GLY A 63 0.30 12.32 17.62
CA GLY A 63 0.30 13.30 16.53
C GLY A 63 0.46 12.72 15.12
N ALA A 64 0.51 11.39 14.97
CA ALA A 64 0.53 10.76 13.67
C ALA A 64 -0.79 10.97 12.90
N MET A 65 -0.71 10.90 11.57
CA MET A 65 -1.86 11.05 10.70
C MET A 65 -2.89 9.94 10.96
N PRO A 66 -4.16 10.28 11.24
CA PRO A 66 -5.21 9.30 11.49
C PRO A 66 -5.71 8.67 10.19
N ARG A 67 -6.36 7.51 10.30
CA ARG A 67 -7.01 6.79 9.18
C ARG A 67 -6.10 6.54 7.98
N VAL A 68 -4.90 6.03 8.23
CA VAL A 68 -3.93 5.70 7.17
C VAL A 68 -3.82 4.20 6.99
N VAL A 69 -3.85 3.77 5.73
CA VAL A 69 -3.41 2.43 5.33
C VAL A 69 -2.10 2.57 4.57
N ARG A 70 -1.12 1.73 4.89
CA ARG A 70 0.15 1.63 4.16
C ARG A 70 0.28 0.27 3.51
N ILE A 71 1.06 0.23 2.45
CA ILE A 71 1.39 -0.98 1.71
C ILE A 71 2.90 -1.07 1.59
N LEU A 72 3.44 -2.25 1.89
CA LEU A 72 4.78 -2.66 1.48
C LEU A 72 4.62 -3.90 0.59
N ALA A 73 4.88 -3.74 -0.70
CA ALA A 73 4.85 -4.82 -1.67
C ALA A 73 6.29 -5.27 -1.97
N HIS A 74 6.50 -6.59 -1.97
CA HIS A 74 7.71 -7.20 -2.49
C HIS A 74 7.40 -7.69 -3.91
N THR A 75 8.24 -7.30 -4.86
CA THR A 75 8.00 -7.57 -6.29
C THR A 75 9.28 -8.01 -6.98
N GLU A 76 9.14 -8.81 -8.03
CA GLU A 76 10.21 -9.03 -9.00
C GLU A 76 10.16 -7.91 -10.06
N THR A 77 11.29 -7.25 -10.33
CA THR A 77 11.33 -6.15 -11.30
C THR A 77 12.75 -5.90 -11.78
N GLU A 78 12.88 -5.48 -13.04
CA GLU A 78 14.14 -5.00 -13.60
C GLU A 78 14.42 -3.52 -13.27
N LEU A 79 13.46 -2.81 -12.68
CA LEU A 79 13.66 -1.43 -12.28
C LEU A 79 14.76 -1.34 -11.22
N PRO A 80 15.76 -0.46 -11.40
CA PRO A 80 16.68 -0.17 -10.32
C PRO A 80 15.90 0.49 -9.16
N ARG A 81 16.38 0.35 -7.93
CA ARG A 81 15.72 0.91 -6.75
C ARG A 81 15.40 2.41 -6.89
N SER A 82 16.27 3.19 -7.55
CA SER A 82 16.05 4.62 -7.82
C SER A 82 14.94 4.92 -8.83
N GLY A 83 14.54 3.94 -9.63
CA GLY A 83 13.44 4.02 -10.58
C GLY A 83 12.07 3.68 -9.97
N ILE A 84 12.03 3.17 -8.74
CA ILE A 84 10.78 2.80 -8.07
C ILE A 84 9.98 4.05 -7.69
N GLN A 85 8.73 4.09 -8.12
CA GLN A 85 7.78 5.14 -7.81
C GLN A 85 6.89 4.73 -6.63
N HIS A 86 7.24 5.22 -5.44
CA HIS A 86 6.37 5.08 -4.26
C HIS A 86 5.12 5.97 -4.39
N VAL A 87 3.95 5.44 -4.04
CA VAL A 87 2.65 6.12 -4.22
C VAL A 87 2.08 6.57 -2.89
N TYR A 88 1.63 7.83 -2.85
CA TYR A 88 0.97 8.44 -1.69
C TYR A 88 -0.28 9.17 -2.18
N LEU A 89 -1.46 8.76 -1.71
CA LEU A 89 -2.76 9.28 -2.15
C LEU A 89 -3.48 10.01 -1.02
N GLY A 90 -4.45 10.85 -1.38
CA GLY A 90 -5.27 11.60 -0.41
C GLY A 90 -4.43 12.44 0.54
N ALA A 91 -4.80 12.44 1.83
CA ALA A 91 -4.06 13.19 2.86
C ALA A 91 -2.63 12.67 3.07
N ALA A 92 -2.38 11.37 2.82
CA ALA A 92 -1.06 10.76 2.98
C ALA A 92 -0.03 11.31 1.99
N ALA A 93 -0.44 12.01 0.93
CA ALA A 93 0.47 12.77 0.06
C ALA A 93 1.36 13.76 0.84
N ALA A 94 0.89 14.26 1.99
CA ALA A 94 1.70 15.11 2.86
C ALA A 94 2.90 14.37 3.48
N LEU A 95 2.78 13.08 3.78
CA LEU A 95 3.84 12.27 4.40
C LEU A 95 5.08 12.11 3.51
N ARG A 96 4.91 12.23 2.18
CA ARG A 96 6.04 12.14 1.25
C ARG A 96 6.91 13.39 1.25
N LYS A 97 6.35 14.55 1.61
CA LYS A 97 7.12 15.80 1.70
C LYS A 97 8.21 15.71 2.75
N ASP A 98 8.01 14.85 3.75
CA ASP A 98 8.95 14.63 4.85
C ASP A 98 10.19 13.81 4.42
N ILE A 99 10.12 13.05 3.31
CA ILE A 99 11.24 12.27 2.74
C ILE A 99 11.92 13.02 1.57
N ALA A 100 11.27 14.02 1.00
CA ALA A 100 11.82 14.85 -0.08
C ALA A 100 12.67 16.03 0.41
N GLN A 101 13.07 16.05 1.69
CA GLN A 101 14.06 16.95 2.27
C GLN A 101 15.41 16.25 2.47
#